data_AF-A0A964UVU1-F1
#
_entry.id   AF-A0A964UVU1-F1
#
_cell.length_a   1.000
_cell.length_b   1.000
_cell.length_c   1.000
_cell.angle_alpha   90.00
_cell.angle_beta   90.00
_cell.angle_gamma   90.00
#
_symmetry.space_group_name_H-M   'P 1'
#
loop_
_entity.id
_entity.type
_entity.pdbx_description
1 polymer ?
#
loop_
_entity_poly.entity_id
_entity_poly.type
_entity_poly.pdbx_seq_one_letter_code
_entity_poly.pdbx_strand_id
1 'polypeptide(L)'
;VQNHTLTHPSLKGLPYARQRAEICGQQTVLAREFGERPTLFRPPRGHYDSTTLRAVADCGLRASVMWGANMQPEGLRLDNGTDRLRPGEIVLFHFFPPERLSGKSHTTLTELTRTLLRTITEQGYAVGRIEDYV
;
A
#
# COMPACT_ATOMS: atom_id res chain seq x y z
N VAL A 1 9.02 1.06 6.36
CA VAL A 1 9.09 1.11 4.88
C VAL A 1 8.98 -0.31 4.37
N GLN A 2 8.18 -0.58 3.33
CA GLN A 2 7.89 -1.95 2.88
C GLN A 2 8.06 -2.12 1.36
N ASN A 3 8.11 -3.35 0.86
CA ASN A 3 8.45 -3.66 -0.53
C ASN A 3 7.26 -3.44 -1.48
N HIS A 4 7.48 -2.68 -2.56
CA HIS A 4 6.50 -2.40 -3.60
C HIS A 4 7.05 -2.55 -5.02
N THR A 5 7.94 -3.53 -5.23
CA THR A 5 8.72 -3.78 -6.47
C THR A 5 9.73 -2.68 -6.80
N LEU A 6 10.59 -2.91 -7.80
CA LEU A 6 11.60 -1.94 -8.25
C LEU A 6 10.98 -0.90 -9.19
N THR A 7 10.19 -1.35 -10.16
CA THR A 7 9.75 -0.51 -11.30
C THR A 7 8.24 -0.39 -11.45
N HIS A 8 7.48 -0.89 -10.46
CA HIS A 8 6.01 -0.83 -10.45
C HIS A 8 5.29 -1.53 -11.64
N PRO A 9 5.75 -2.70 -12.14
CA PRO A 9 5.03 -3.43 -13.18
C PRO A 9 3.80 -4.15 -12.58
N SER A 10 2.81 -4.45 -13.43
CA SER A 10 1.75 -5.40 -13.04
C SER A 10 2.38 -6.80 -13.00
N LEU A 11 2.41 -7.44 -11.84
CA LEU A 11 3.13 -8.71 -11.67
C LEU A 11 2.35 -9.91 -12.22
N LYS A 12 1.03 -9.90 -12.06
CA LYS A 12 0.15 -10.98 -12.53
C LYS A 12 0.42 -11.30 -14.00
N GLY A 13 0.67 -12.58 -14.29
CA GLY A 13 0.94 -13.09 -15.64
C GLY A 13 2.40 -12.91 -16.12
N LEU A 14 3.27 -12.21 -15.39
CA LEU A 14 4.68 -12.17 -15.73
C LEU A 14 5.38 -13.50 -15.37
N PRO A 15 6.44 -13.90 -16.10
CA PRO A 15 7.26 -15.04 -15.72
C PRO A 15 7.83 -14.89 -14.31
N TYR A 16 7.88 -16.00 -13.56
CA TYR A 16 8.38 -16.03 -12.19
C TYR A 16 9.74 -15.33 -12.01
N ALA A 17 10.69 -15.55 -12.92
CA ALA A 17 12.01 -14.92 -12.86
C ALA A 17 11.93 -13.38 -12.90
N ARG A 18 10.99 -12.81 -13.66
CA ARG A 18 10.76 -11.36 -13.72
C ARG A 18 10.12 -10.85 -12.44
N GLN A 19 9.12 -11.56 -11.92
CA GLN A 19 8.50 -11.18 -10.64
C GLN A 19 9.51 -11.24 -9.49
N ARG A 20 10.33 -12.29 -9.44
CA ARG A 20 11.39 -12.44 -8.42
C ARG A 20 12.46 -11.36 -8.55
N ALA A 21 12.87 -10.99 -9.76
CA ALA A 21 13.82 -9.89 -9.96
C ALA A 21 13.28 -8.56 -9.41
N GLU A 22 12.01 -8.25 -9.65
CA GLU A 22 11.34 -7.06 -9.11
C GLU A 22 11.27 -7.07 -7.57
N ILE A 23 10.90 -8.21 -6.99
CA ILE A 23 10.66 -8.33 -5.55
C ILE A 23 11.99 -8.43 -4.77
N CYS A 24 12.86 -9.36 -5.13
CA CYS A 24 14.15 -9.57 -4.46
C CYS A 24 15.13 -8.43 -4.76
N GLY A 25 15.06 -7.83 -5.95
CA GLY A 25 15.86 -6.65 -6.27
C GLY A 25 15.50 -5.49 -5.34
N GLN A 26 14.21 -5.27 -5.08
CA GLN A 26 13.77 -4.23 -4.17
C GLN A 26 14.12 -4.53 -2.70
N GLN A 27 14.19 -5.80 -2.28
CA GLN A 27 14.75 -6.18 -0.98
C GLN A 27 16.20 -5.68 -0.81
N THR A 28 17.04 -5.89 -1.83
CA THR A 28 18.43 -5.45 -1.81
C THR A 28 18.55 -3.93 -1.75
N VAL A 29 17.76 -3.22 -2.57
CA VAL A 29 17.77 -1.75 -2.58
C VAL A 29 17.33 -1.19 -1.22
N LEU A 30 16.19 -1.64 -0.69
CA LEU A 30 15.68 -1.13 0.58
C LEU A 30 16.61 -1.45 1.77
N ALA A 31 17.23 -2.64 1.78
CA ALA A 31 18.23 -2.97 2.80
C ALA A 31 19.45 -2.05 2.75
N ARG A 32 19.91 -1.69 1.54
CA ARG A 32 21.03 -0.77 1.37
C ARG A 32 20.69 0.65 1.82
N GLU A 33 19.53 1.16 1.43
CA GLU A 33 19.14 2.55 1.68
C GLU A 33 18.66 2.80 3.12
N PHE A 34 17.98 1.83 3.73
CA PHE A 34 17.34 2.00 5.04
C PHE A 34 17.97 1.16 6.16
N GLY A 35 18.95 0.30 5.85
CA GLY A 35 19.60 -0.57 6.84
C GLY A 35 18.75 -1.74 7.32
N GLU A 36 17.49 -1.84 6.90
CA GLU A 36 16.56 -2.90 7.28
C GLU A 36 15.92 -3.55 6.05
N ARG A 37 15.71 -4.87 6.12
CA ARG A 37 15.01 -5.62 5.09
C ARG A 37 13.50 -5.59 5.34
N PRO A 38 12.68 -5.12 4.38
CA PRO A 38 11.23 -5.21 4.45
C PRO A 38 10.74 -6.63 4.74
N THR A 39 9.72 -6.74 5.58
CA THR A 39 9.05 -8.02 5.91
C THR A 39 7.70 -8.15 5.21
N LEU A 40 7.14 -7.05 4.71
CA LEU A 40 5.83 -6.98 4.07
C LEU A 40 5.95 -6.51 2.63
N PHE A 41 5.02 -6.98 1.81
CA PHE A 41 4.94 -6.68 0.39
C PHE A 41 3.55 -6.16 0.02
N ARG A 42 3.47 -5.26 -0.96
CA ARG A 42 2.22 -4.95 -1.66
C ARG A 42 2.46 -5.04 -3.16
N PRO A 43 1.63 -5.74 -3.94
CA PRO A 43 1.77 -5.77 -5.39
C PRO A 43 1.32 -4.43 -6.01
N PRO A 44 2.06 -3.89 -7.00
CA PRO A 44 1.59 -2.78 -7.82
C PRO A 44 0.19 -3.03 -8.37
N ARG A 45 -0.66 -2.00 -8.35
CA ARG A 45 -2.07 -2.05 -8.80
C ARG A 45 -2.95 -3.08 -8.05
N GLY A 46 -2.46 -3.71 -7.00
CA GLY A 46 -3.16 -4.80 -6.33
C GLY A 46 -3.23 -6.10 -7.15
N HIS A 47 -2.50 -6.21 -8.26
CA HIS A 47 -2.55 -7.36 -9.15
C HIS A 47 -1.49 -8.40 -8.77
N TYR A 48 -1.95 -9.59 -8.36
CA TYR A 48 -1.08 -10.72 -8.03
C TYR A 48 -1.71 -12.05 -8.47
N ASP A 49 -0.87 -13.08 -8.53
CA ASP A 49 -1.27 -14.48 -8.70
C ASP A 49 -0.43 -15.40 -7.80
N SER A 50 -0.62 -16.71 -7.90
CA SER A 50 0.16 -17.69 -7.13
C SER A 50 1.66 -17.62 -7.44
N THR A 51 2.05 -17.21 -8.64
CA THR A 51 3.46 -16.99 -8.99
C THR A 51 4.03 -15.80 -8.24
N THR A 52 3.24 -14.73 -8.08
CA THR A 52 3.61 -13.59 -7.23
C THR A 52 3.82 -14.01 -5.79
N LEU A 53 2.87 -14.72 -5.19
CA LEU A 53 2.96 -15.15 -3.80
C LEU A 53 4.16 -16.07 -3.55
N ARG A 54 4.47 -16.96 -4.50
CA ARG A 54 5.70 -17.77 -4.45
C ARG A 54 6.95 -16.90 -4.47
N ALA A 55 7.04 -15.94 -5.39
CA ALA A 55 8.20 -15.03 -5.47
C ALA A 55 8.35 -14.16 -4.21
N VAL A 56 7.24 -13.73 -3.59
CA VAL A 56 7.24 -13.02 -2.30
C VAL A 56 7.87 -13.87 -1.21
N ALA A 57 7.41 -15.11 -1.05
CA ALA A 57 7.96 -16.04 -0.05
C ALA A 57 9.45 -16.34 -0.29
N ASP A 58 9.84 -16.63 -1.55
CA ASP A 58 11.23 -16.92 -1.92
C ASP A 58 12.18 -15.72 -1.74
N CYS A 59 11.64 -14.51 -1.69
CA CYS A 59 12.39 -13.28 -1.40
C CYS A 59 12.40 -12.92 0.10
N GLY A 60 11.88 -13.79 0.98
CA GLY A 60 11.94 -13.62 2.44
C GLY A 60 10.88 -12.69 3.02
N LEU A 61 9.82 -12.38 2.26
CA LEU A 61 8.69 -11.58 2.73
C LEU A 61 7.65 -12.48 3.39
N ARG A 62 7.09 -12.02 4.50
CA ARG A 62 6.12 -12.76 5.31
C ARG A 62 4.70 -12.73 4.75
N ALA A 63 4.28 -11.57 4.23
CA ALA A 63 2.90 -11.36 3.83
C ALA A 63 2.78 -10.36 2.68
N SER A 64 1.77 -10.59 1.84
CA SER A 64 1.28 -9.61 0.88
C SER A 64 0.06 -8.88 1.47
N VAL A 65 0.14 -7.57 1.61
CA VAL A 65 -0.85 -6.75 2.31
C VAL A 65 -1.65 -5.91 1.31
N MET A 66 -2.96 -6.17 1.27
CA MET A 66 -3.93 -5.43 0.46
C MET A 66 -4.54 -4.27 1.27
N TRP A 67 -5.68 -3.76 0.84
CA TRP A 67 -6.46 -2.73 1.52
C TRP A 67 -7.95 -3.05 1.35
N GLY A 68 -8.79 -2.51 2.22
CA GLY A 68 -10.25 -2.53 2.08
C GLY A 68 -10.86 -1.13 2.04
N ALA A 69 -10.03 -0.09 2.19
CA ALA A 69 -10.42 1.29 2.02
C ALA A 69 -9.37 2.06 1.21
N ASN A 70 -9.79 3.10 0.51
CA ASN A 70 -8.95 3.91 -0.36
C ASN A 70 -9.29 5.38 -0.18
N MET A 71 -8.30 6.16 0.26
CA MET A 71 -8.42 7.61 0.36
C MET A 71 -8.16 8.25 -1.00
N GLN A 72 -9.18 8.90 -1.53
CA GLN A 72 -9.11 9.69 -2.77
C GLN A 72 -9.24 11.18 -2.45
N PRO A 73 -8.89 12.09 -3.37
CA PRO A 73 -9.14 13.51 -3.19
C PRO A 73 -10.61 13.85 -2.89
N GLU A 74 -11.55 13.05 -3.42
CA GLU A 74 -12.99 13.22 -3.17
C GLU A 74 -13.45 12.66 -1.82
N GLY A 75 -12.58 11.94 -1.09
CA GLY A 75 -12.89 11.36 0.22
C GLY A 75 -12.49 9.89 0.36
N LEU A 76 -12.72 9.36 1.57
CA LEU A 76 -12.49 7.96 1.90
C LEU A 76 -13.57 7.08 1.26
N ARG A 77 -13.15 6.03 0.55
CA ARG A 77 -14.05 5.02 -0.04
C ARG A 77 -13.72 3.65 0.56
N LEU A 78 -14.74 2.90 0.98
CA LEU A 78 -14.58 1.54 1.48
C LEU A 78 -15.08 0.55 0.42
N ASP A 79 -14.31 -0.50 0.19
CA ASP A 79 -14.63 -1.54 -0.80
C ASP A 79 -15.86 -2.37 -0.40
N ASN A 80 -16.20 -2.35 0.90
CA ASN A 80 -17.41 -2.98 1.44
C ASN A 80 -18.71 -2.18 1.16
N GLY A 81 -18.61 -1.00 0.52
CA GLY A 81 -19.75 -0.16 0.17
C GLY A 81 -20.42 0.56 1.34
N THR A 82 -19.82 0.52 2.54
CA THR A 82 -20.30 1.23 3.73
C THR A 82 -19.50 2.50 3.97
N ASP A 83 -20.01 3.39 4.83
CA ASP A 83 -19.30 4.60 5.26
C ASP A 83 -18.59 4.43 6.61
N ARG A 84 -18.52 3.19 7.14
CA ARG A 84 -18.01 2.90 8.47
C ARG A 84 -16.78 2.00 8.43
N LEU A 85 -15.68 2.52 8.96
CA LEU A 85 -14.46 1.77 9.22
C LEU A 85 -14.76 0.62 10.20
N ARG A 86 -14.03 -0.48 10.02
CA ARG A 86 -14.04 -1.63 10.91
C ARG A 86 -12.70 -1.74 11.64
N PRO A 87 -12.65 -2.38 12.83
CA PRO A 87 -11.37 -2.71 13.46
C PRO A 87 -10.50 -3.52 12.49
N GLY A 88 -9.24 -3.09 12.31
CA GLY A 88 -8.29 -3.73 11.40
C GLY A 88 -8.39 -3.29 9.93
N GLU A 89 -9.20 -2.27 9.60
CA GLU A 89 -9.27 -1.73 8.24
C GLU A 89 -7.92 -1.18 7.78
N ILE A 90 -7.47 -1.58 6.58
CA ILE A 90 -6.24 -1.06 5.96
C ILE A 90 -6.63 -0.03 4.91
N VAL A 91 -6.22 1.22 5.12
CA VAL A 91 -6.49 2.33 4.22
C VAL A 91 -5.32 2.51 3.24
N LEU A 92 -5.60 2.41 1.95
CA LEU A 92 -4.69 2.82 0.90
C LEU A 92 -4.68 4.35 0.79
N PHE A 93 -3.48 4.93 0.82
CA PHE A 93 -3.25 6.36 0.65
C PHE A 93 -2.10 6.54 -0.35
N HIS A 94 -2.24 7.49 -1.27
CA HIS A 94 -1.24 7.76 -2.29
C HIS A 94 -0.62 9.15 -2.13
N PHE A 95 0.63 9.27 -2.55
CA PHE A 95 1.24 10.55 -2.87
C PHE A 95 0.70 11.00 -4.23
N PHE A 96 -0.41 11.73 -4.22
CA PHE A 96 -0.98 12.28 -5.45
C PHE A 96 -0.09 13.40 -5.98
N PRO A 97 0.13 13.46 -7.30
CA PRO A 97 0.85 14.58 -7.89
C PRO A 97 0.00 15.86 -7.77
N PRO A 98 0.62 17.04 -7.66
CA PRO A 98 -0.09 18.30 -7.43
C PRO A 98 -1.25 18.55 -8.38
N GLU A 99 -1.15 18.13 -9.65
CA GLU A 99 -2.19 18.35 -10.67
C GLU A 99 -3.48 17.56 -10.38
N ARG A 100 -3.37 16.38 -9.76
CA ARG A 100 -4.56 15.61 -9.31
C ARG A 100 -5.20 16.21 -8.06
N LEU A 101 -4.45 17.00 -7.30
CA LEU A 101 -4.83 17.62 -6.04
C LEU A 101 -5.40 19.04 -6.23
N SER A 102 -4.79 19.80 -7.15
CA SER A 102 -5.13 21.16 -7.54
C SER A 102 -6.31 21.26 -8.49
N GLY A 103 -6.96 20.13 -8.81
CA GLY A 103 -8.26 20.11 -9.50
C GLY A 103 -9.37 20.70 -8.62
N LYS A 104 -10.59 20.14 -8.69
CA LYS A 104 -11.83 20.65 -8.08
C LYS A 104 -11.80 21.01 -6.57
N SER A 105 -10.71 20.72 -5.85
CA SER A 105 -10.62 20.78 -4.39
C SER A 105 -9.48 21.67 -3.85
N HIS A 106 -8.53 22.14 -4.68
CA HIS A 106 -7.31 22.88 -4.24
C HIS A 106 -6.60 22.24 -3.03
N THR A 107 -6.75 20.93 -2.84
CA THR A 107 -6.43 20.25 -1.58
C THR A 107 -5.00 19.78 -1.61
N THR A 108 -4.20 20.21 -0.65
CA THR A 108 -2.83 19.72 -0.47
C THR A 108 -2.81 18.29 0.09
N LEU A 109 -1.69 17.57 -0.10
CA LEU A 109 -1.49 16.26 0.52
C LEU A 109 -1.60 16.31 2.06
N THR A 110 -1.19 17.43 2.65
CA THR A 110 -1.31 17.70 4.08
C THR A 110 -2.77 17.78 4.51
N GLU A 111 -3.60 18.51 3.77
CA GLU A 111 -5.04 18.61 4.05
C GLU A 111 -5.76 17.27 3.84
N LEU A 112 -5.36 16.52 2.82
CA LEU A 112 -5.89 15.18 2.58
C LEU A 112 -5.55 14.22 3.73
N THR A 113 -4.30 14.26 4.20
CA THR A 113 -3.85 13.49 5.38
C THR A 113 -4.61 13.90 6.64
N ARG A 114 -4.76 15.21 6.90
CA ARG A 114 -5.54 15.70 8.06
C ARG A 114 -7.00 15.25 8.00
N THR A 115 -7.60 15.30 6.82
CA THR A 115 -8.99 14.86 6.62
C THR A 115 -9.12 13.38 6.93
N LEU A 116 -8.22 12.53 6.41
CA LEU A 116 -8.22 11.12 6.72
C LEU A 116 -8.08 10.85 8.23
N LEU A 117 -7.10 11.47 8.89
CA LEU A 117 -6.87 11.27 10.33
C LEU A 117 -8.07 11.71 11.18
N ARG A 118 -8.71 12.83 10.82
CA ARG A 118 -9.95 13.29 11.46
C ARG A 118 -11.07 12.28 11.26
N THR A 119 -11.31 11.81 10.03
CA THR A 119 -12.34 10.79 9.75
C THR A 119 -12.11 9.50 10.54
N ILE A 120 -10.88 9.03 10.64
CA ILE A 120 -10.53 7.85 11.46
C ILE A 120 -10.88 8.08 12.94
N THR A 121 -10.49 9.24 13.47
CA THR A 121 -10.68 9.57 14.90
C THR A 121 -12.15 9.80 15.26
N GLU A 122 -12.91 10.49 14.41
CA GLU A 122 -14.36 10.72 14.58
C GLU A 122 -15.17 9.41 14.56
N GLN A 123 -14.66 8.38 13.89
CA GLN A 123 -15.26 7.04 13.92
C GLN A 123 -14.78 6.18 15.10
N GLY A 124 -13.96 6.72 16.00
CA GLY A 124 -13.51 6.04 17.22
C GLY A 124 -12.30 5.12 17.04
N TYR A 125 -11.53 5.28 15.96
CA TYR A 125 -10.34 4.47 15.69
C TYR A 125 -9.04 5.26 15.82
N ALA A 126 -7.92 4.54 15.92
CA ALA A 126 -6.57 5.09 15.88
C ALA A 126 -5.76 4.43 14.77
N VAL A 127 -4.74 5.14 14.26
CA VAL A 127 -3.80 4.59 13.28
C VAL A 127 -2.78 3.70 13.98
N GLY A 128 -2.60 2.48 13.46
CA GLY A 128 -1.56 1.55 13.89
C GLY A 128 -0.57 1.24 12.77
N ARG A 129 0.59 0.71 13.13
CA ARG A 129 1.54 0.14 12.15
C ARG A 129 1.00 -1.21 11.72
N ILE A 130 1.10 -1.52 10.43
CA ILE A 130 0.61 -2.80 9.90
C ILE A 130 1.38 -3.96 10.55
N GLU A 131 2.68 -3.77 10.76
CA GLU A 131 3.61 -4.74 11.34
C GLU A 131 3.17 -5.27 12.72
N ASP A 132 2.36 -4.51 13.46
CA ASP A 132 1.88 -4.90 14.79
C ASP A 132 0.67 -5.87 14.74
N TYR A 133 0.10 -6.13 13.54
CA TYR A 133 -1.15 -6.91 13.36
C TYR A 133 -1.05 -8.07 12.36
N VAL A 134 0.08 -8.23 11.69
CA VAL A 134 0.40 -9.36 10.80
C VAL A 134 1.45 -10.24 11.41
#